data_AF-A0AAU8TII3-F1
#
_entry.id   AF-A0AAU8TII3-F1
#
_cell.length_a   1.000
_cell.length_b   1.000
_cell.length_c   1.000
_cell.angle_alpha   90.00
_cell.angle_beta   90.00
_cell.angle_gamma   90.00
#
_symmetry.space_group_name_H-M   'P 1'
#
loop_
_entity.id
_entity.type
_entity.pdbx_description
1 polymer ?
#
loop_
_entity_poly.entity_id
_entity_poly.type
_entity_poly.pdbx_seq_one_letter_code
_entity_poly.pdbx_strand_id
1 'polypeptide(L)'
;MNVSVGILLFIAWAAVVAVSDCRSRRISNSVVVAGLVAAFGCAFLQCGPFGVSLTQAGIGVVVGLAALLPFFAFGVMGAADVKVFAVLGAWCGMHALLGLWMAASFAAAVHALWLLITTRTRLAGLLRSHGVTFELAGKPSTPYAACLTAAASVWLVLQGLAGGLR
;
A
#
# COMPACT_ATOMS: atom_id res chain seq x y z
N MET A 1 11.11 19.58 -14.65
CA MET A 1 9.63 19.75 -14.80
C MET A 1 8.90 18.41 -14.84
N ASN A 2 9.44 17.36 -15.48
CA ASN A 2 8.70 16.09 -15.66
C ASN A 2 8.50 15.27 -14.37
N VAL A 3 9.47 15.27 -13.44
CA VAL A 3 9.38 14.49 -12.19
C VAL A 3 8.25 14.97 -11.28
N SER A 4 7.95 16.28 -11.28
CA SER A 4 6.83 16.86 -10.51
C SER A 4 5.49 16.28 -10.94
N VAL A 5 5.32 15.99 -12.24
CA VAL A 5 4.11 15.35 -12.77
C VAL A 5 3.99 13.92 -12.26
N GLY A 6 5.10 13.16 -12.24
CA GLY A 6 5.12 11.81 -11.66
C GLY A 6 4.78 11.78 -10.18
N ILE A 7 5.26 12.76 -9.40
CA ILE A 7 4.90 12.91 -7.99
C ILE A 7 3.40 13.17 -7.81
N LEU A 8 2.85 14.11 -8.58
CA LEU A 8 1.42 14.43 -8.52
C LEU A 8 0.54 13.23 -8.90
N LEU A 9 0.91 12.50 -9.95
CA LEU A 9 0.20 11.28 -10.36
C LEU A 9 0.25 10.21 -9.27
N PHE A 10 1.42 10.00 -8.66
CA PHE A 10 1.58 9.04 -7.57
C PHE A 10 0.74 9.42 -6.35
N ILE A 11 0.80 10.67 -5.90
CA ILE A 11 0.03 11.16 -4.74
C ILE A 11 -1.46 11.10 -5.02
N ALA A 12 -1.91 11.52 -6.21
CA ALA A 12 -3.32 11.46 -6.60
C ALA A 12 -3.83 10.01 -6.60
N TRP A 13 -3.05 9.09 -7.18
CA TRP A 13 -3.38 7.66 -7.17
C TRP A 13 -3.41 7.09 -5.74
N ALA A 14 -2.38 7.39 -4.93
CA ALA A 14 -2.29 6.96 -3.53
C ALA A 14 -3.47 7.47 -2.70
N ALA A 15 -3.88 8.73 -2.90
CA ALA A 15 -5.05 9.31 -2.24
C ALA A 15 -6.35 8.61 -2.67
N VAL A 16 -6.54 8.32 -3.96
CA VAL A 16 -7.71 7.57 -4.44
C VAL A 16 -7.76 6.18 -3.84
N VAL A 17 -6.62 5.49 -3.75
CA VAL A 17 -6.51 4.17 -3.10
C VAL A 17 -6.87 4.27 -1.62
N ALA A 18 -6.27 5.20 -0.87
CA ALA A 18 -6.54 5.38 0.55
C ALA A 18 -8.02 5.73 0.82
N VAL A 19 -8.61 6.62 0.03
CA VAL A 19 -10.02 6.99 0.14
C VAL A 19 -10.93 5.80 -0.19
N SER A 20 -10.61 5.03 -1.23
CA SER A 20 -11.40 3.85 -1.62
C SER A 20 -11.33 2.75 -0.57
N ASP A 21 -10.15 2.54 0.02
CA ASP A 21 -9.93 1.56 1.09
C ASP A 21 -10.69 1.96 2.37
N CYS A 22 -10.60 3.23 2.77
CA CYS A 22 -11.32 3.76 3.93
C CYS A 22 -12.85 3.78 3.75
N ARG A 23 -13.37 4.16 2.58
CA ARG A 23 -14.83 4.31 2.35
C ARG A 23 -15.51 3.00 2.02
N SER A 24 -14.93 2.23 1.10
CA SER A 24 -15.61 1.09 0.48
C SER A 24 -14.93 -0.24 0.77
N ARG A 25 -13.74 -0.25 1.39
CA ARG A 25 -12.91 -1.45 1.62
C ARG A 25 -12.71 -2.31 0.37
N ARG A 26 -12.89 -1.68 -0.79
CA ARG A 26 -12.91 -2.33 -2.08
C ARG A 26 -12.19 -1.41 -3.04
N ILE A 27 -11.03 -1.88 -3.46
CA ILE A 27 -10.23 -1.22 -4.48
C ILE A 27 -10.64 -1.83 -5.81
N SER A 28 -11.28 -1.02 -6.65
CA SER A 28 -11.67 -1.44 -8.00
C SER A 28 -10.43 -1.78 -8.83
N ASN A 29 -10.56 -2.80 -9.69
CA ASN A 29 -9.53 -3.13 -10.66
C ASN A 29 -9.16 -1.93 -11.53
N SER A 30 -10.10 -1.01 -11.79
CA SER A 30 -9.84 0.22 -12.54
C SER A 30 -8.77 1.10 -11.90
N VAL A 31 -8.75 1.21 -10.57
CA VAL A 31 -7.75 2.02 -9.84
C VAL A 31 -6.37 1.36 -9.91
N VAL A 32 -6.33 0.03 -9.84
CA VAL A 32 -5.10 -0.76 -9.96
C VAL A 32 -4.52 -0.62 -11.36
N VAL A 33 -5.35 -0.77 -12.40
CA VAL A 33 -4.94 -0.61 -13.80
C VAL A 33 -4.47 0.81 -14.07
N ALA A 34 -5.21 1.83 -13.61
CA ALA A 34 -4.80 3.23 -13.75
C ALA A 34 -3.43 3.50 -13.10
N GLY A 35 -3.19 2.94 -11.90
CA GLY A 35 -1.91 3.04 -11.21
C GLY A 35 -0.76 2.36 -11.95
N LEU A 36 -0.99 1.18 -12.54
CA LEU A 36 -0.01 0.49 -13.36
C LEU A 36 0.31 1.28 -14.63
N VAL A 37 -0.70 1.73 -15.37
CA VAL A 37 -0.52 2.53 -16.59
C VAL A 37 0.26 3.80 -16.29
N ALA A 38 -0.06 4.48 -15.19
CA ALA A 38 0.68 5.66 -14.75
C ALA A 38 2.12 5.31 -14.36
N ALA A 39 2.37 4.22 -13.63
CA ALA A 39 3.72 3.80 -13.25
C ALA A 39 4.59 3.47 -14.47
N PHE A 40 4.07 2.66 -15.40
CA PHE A 40 4.79 2.29 -16.63
C PHE A 40 4.96 3.48 -17.57
N GLY A 41 3.95 4.34 -17.71
CA GLY A 41 4.06 5.59 -18.47
C GLY A 41 5.13 6.51 -17.90
N CYS A 42 5.19 6.64 -16.57
CA CYS A 42 6.22 7.42 -15.89
C CYS A 42 7.62 6.81 -16.02
N ALA A 43 7.74 5.48 -15.96
CA ALA A 43 8.99 4.77 -16.18
C ALA A 43 9.47 4.90 -17.63
N PHE A 44 8.56 4.87 -18.61
CA PHE A 44 8.87 5.04 -20.03
C PHE A 44 9.35 6.46 -20.34
N LEU A 45 8.65 7.47 -19.81
CA LEU A 45 8.97 8.89 -19.99
C LEU A 45 10.10 9.37 -19.06
N GLN A 46 10.70 8.48 -18.27
CA GLN A 46 11.75 8.81 -17.28
C GLN A 46 11.35 9.97 -16.35
N CYS A 47 10.06 10.01 -16.00
CA CYS A 47 9.48 11.03 -15.12
C CYS A 47 8.96 10.45 -13.80
N GLY A 48 9.28 9.19 -13.52
CA GLY A 48 8.92 8.51 -12.27
C GLY A 48 9.57 9.15 -11.04
N PRO A 49 8.83 9.33 -9.94
CA PRO A 49 9.33 9.98 -8.73
C PRO A 49 10.44 9.17 -8.02
N PHE A 50 10.52 7.86 -8.28
CA PHE A 50 11.48 6.95 -7.67
C PHE A 50 12.64 6.57 -8.61
N GLY A 51 12.70 7.14 -9.82
CA GLY A 51 13.79 6.87 -10.77
C GLY A 51 13.86 5.41 -11.25
N VAL A 52 12.72 4.71 -11.27
CA VAL A 52 12.65 3.27 -11.60
C VAL A 52 12.60 3.09 -13.13
N SER A 53 13.41 2.18 -13.66
CA SER A 53 13.38 1.80 -15.08
C SER A 53 12.18 0.90 -15.42
N LEU A 54 11.83 0.80 -16.71
CA LEU A 54 10.71 -0.03 -17.17
C LEU A 54 10.86 -1.51 -16.74
N THR A 55 12.09 -2.04 -16.80
CA THR A 55 12.40 -3.41 -16.38
C THR A 55 12.24 -3.59 -14.87
N GLN A 56 12.73 -2.62 -14.08
CA GLN A 56 12.61 -2.67 -12.63
C GLN A 56 11.17 -2.48 -12.16
N ALA A 57 10.34 -1.71 -12.88
CA ALA A 57 8.91 -1.60 -12.64
C ALA A 57 8.21 -2.95 -12.87
N GLY A 58 8.52 -3.64 -13.97
CA GLY A 58 8.00 -4.98 -14.25
C GLY A 58 8.39 -6.01 -13.19
N ILE A 59 9.67 -6.04 -12.79
CA ILE A 59 10.16 -6.90 -11.71
C ILE A 59 9.44 -6.55 -10.40
N GLY A 60 9.27 -5.27 -10.09
CA GLY A 60 8.58 -4.82 -8.90
C GLY A 60 7.12 -5.29 -8.82
N VAL A 61 6.38 -5.28 -9.95
CA VAL A 61 5.02 -5.84 -10.02
C VAL A 61 5.03 -7.32 -9.67
N VAL A 62 5.89 -8.11 -10.32
CA VAL A 62 5.95 -9.56 -10.12
C VAL A 62 6.34 -9.89 -8.68
N VAL A 63 7.35 -9.21 -8.14
CA VAL A 63 7.83 -9.43 -6.78
C VAL A 63 6.79 -8.99 -5.75
N GLY A 64 6.14 -7.84 -5.95
CA GLY A 64 5.06 -7.39 -5.08
C GLY A 64 3.89 -8.37 -5.05
N LEU A 65 3.48 -8.87 -6.22
CA LEU A 65 2.45 -9.88 -6.32
C LEU A 65 2.88 -11.16 -5.60
N ALA A 66 4.06 -11.70 -5.93
CA ALA A 66 4.58 -12.95 -5.36
C ALA A 66 4.78 -12.88 -3.85
N ALA A 67 5.18 -11.72 -3.31
CA ALA A 67 5.39 -11.52 -1.88
C ALA A 67 4.08 -11.61 -1.07
N LEU A 68 2.98 -11.07 -1.59
CA LEU A 68 1.70 -11.02 -0.87
C LEU A 68 0.68 -12.09 -1.29
N LEU A 69 0.88 -12.74 -2.44
CA LEU A 69 0.06 -13.87 -2.89
C LEU A 69 -0.08 -14.98 -1.82
N PRO A 70 0.98 -15.46 -1.15
CA PRO A 70 0.84 -16.51 -0.13
C PRO A 70 -0.04 -16.05 1.03
N PHE A 71 0.10 -14.79 1.49
CA PHE A 71 -0.73 -14.24 2.57
C PHE A 71 -2.21 -14.13 2.18
N PHE A 72 -2.51 -13.85 0.92
CA PHE A 72 -3.86 -13.92 0.39
C PHE A 72 -4.39 -15.37 0.34
N ALA A 73 -3.56 -16.32 -0.10
CA ALA A 73 -3.93 -17.73 -0.13
C ALA A 73 -4.21 -18.31 1.27
N PHE A 74 -3.48 -17.85 2.28
CA PHE A 74 -3.74 -18.19 3.69
C PHE A 74 -4.91 -17.40 4.32
N GLY A 75 -5.56 -16.50 3.57
CA GLY A 75 -6.69 -15.70 4.07
C GLY A 75 -6.32 -14.64 5.10
N VAL A 76 -5.03 -14.34 5.25
CA VAL A 76 -4.51 -13.33 6.20
C VAL A 76 -4.72 -11.92 5.66
N MET A 77 -4.78 -11.76 4.34
CA MET A 77 -4.73 -10.46 3.66
C MET A 77 -5.74 -10.37 2.52
N GLY A 78 -6.23 -9.17 2.22
CA GLY A 78 -7.25 -8.96 1.20
C GLY A 78 -6.67 -8.94 -0.22
N ALA A 79 -7.48 -9.33 -1.20
CA ALA A 79 -7.11 -9.21 -2.62
C ALA A 79 -6.81 -7.77 -3.05
N ALA A 80 -7.39 -6.78 -2.35
CA ALA A 80 -7.14 -5.37 -2.58
C ALA A 80 -5.69 -4.99 -2.24
N ASP A 81 -5.17 -5.46 -1.10
CA ASP A 81 -3.83 -5.12 -0.63
C ASP A 81 -2.75 -5.70 -1.54
N VAL A 82 -2.91 -6.96 -1.98
CA VAL A 82 -1.99 -7.61 -2.94
C VAL A 82 -1.87 -6.79 -4.23
N LYS A 83 -3.01 -6.31 -4.76
CA LYS A 83 -3.03 -5.52 -5.99
C LYS A 83 -2.35 -4.17 -5.81
N VAL A 84 -2.61 -3.47 -4.71
CA VAL A 84 -1.98 -2.18 -4.41
C VAL A 84 -0.47 -2.34 -4.25
N PHE A 85 -0.03 -3.38 -3.57
CA PHE A 85 1.38 -3.64 -3.36
C PHE A 85 2.12 -3.97 -4.66
N ALA A 86 1.49 -4.71 -5.58
CA ALA A 86 2.02 -4.93 -6.92
C ALA A 86 2.19 -3.61 -7.69
N VAL A 87 1.21 -2.70 -7.60
CA VAL A 87 1.30 -1.36 -8.22
C VAL A 87 2.40 -0.52 -7.56
N LEU A 88 2.53 -0.57 -6.23
CA LEU A 88 3.63 0.09 -5.51
C LEU A 88 5.00 -0.46 -5.93
N GLY A 89 5.08 -1.75 -6.24
CA GLY A 89 6.27 -2.36 -6.83
C GLY A 89 6.61 -1.77 -8.20
N ALA A 90 5.61 -1.46 -9.03
CA ALA A 90 5.82 -0.77 -10.30
C ALA A 90 6.38 0.64 -10.10
N TRP A 91 5.87 1.38 -9.10
CA TRP A 91 6.28 2.75 -8.83
C TRP A 91 7.66 2.85 -8.18
N CYS A 92 7.89 2.08 -7.11
CA CYS A 92 9.03 2.23 -6.22
C CYS A 92 10.14 1.20 -6.49
N GLY A 93 9.84 0.15 -7.26
CA GLY A 93 10.73 -0.99 -7.48
C GLY A 93 10.80 -1.96 -6.31
N MET A 94 11.47 -3.09 -6.53
CA MET A 94 11.55 -4.20 -5.57
C MET A 94 12.15 -3.81 -4.21
N HIS A 95 13.21 -3.01 -4.19
CA HIS A 95 13.95 -2.69 -2.96
C HIS A 95 13.11 -1.94 -1.93
N ALA A 96 12.20 -1.07 -2.39
CA ALA A 96 11.33 -0.30 -1.51
C ALA A 96 10.17 -1.15 -0.93
N LEU A 97 9.79 -2.25 -1.58
CA LEU A 97 8.62 -3.05 -1.19
C LEU A 97 8.72 -3.58 0.25
N LEU A 98 9.86 -4.13 0.65
CA LEU A 98 10.05 -4.65 2.01
C LEU A 98 9.93 -3.54 3.05
N GLY A 99 10.53 -2.37 2.80
CA GLY A 99 10.43 -1.21 3.69
C GLY A 99 8.98 -0.71 3.83
N LEU A 100 8.26 -0.63 2.71
CA LEU A 100 6.84 -0.24 2.68
C LEU A 100 5.96 -1.24 3.44
N TRP A 101 6.20 -2.53 3.24
CA TRP A 101 5.46 -3.59 3.93
C TRP A 101 5.71 -3.55 5.43
N MET A 102 6.96 -3.40 5.87
CA MET A 102 7.29 -3.27 7.29
C MET A 102 6.66 -2.02 7.92
N ALA A 103 6.79 -0.86 7.27
CA ALA A 103 6.21 0.40 7.75
C ALA A 103 4.67 0.33 7.83
N ALA A 104 4.02 -0.22 6.81
CA ALA A 104 2.58 -0.41 6.78
C ALA A 104 2.12 -1.40 7.87
N SER A 105 2.85 -2.50 8.06
CA SER A 105 2.55 -3.49 9.08
C SER A 105 2.70 -2.91 10.49
N PHE A 106 3.72 -2.08 10.73
CA PHE A 106 3.88 -1.36 11.99
C PHE A 106 2.73 -0.38 12.23
N ALA A 107 2.36 0.42 11.22
CA ALA A 107 1.24 1.35 11.32
C ALA A 107 -0.10 0.62 11.59
N ALA A 108 -0.33 -0.51 10.91
CA ALA A 108 -1.50 -1.36 11.12
C ALA A 108 -1.50 -1.97 12.54
N ALA A 109 -0.35 -2.43 13.04
CA ALA A 109 -0.21 -2.97 14.39
C ALA A 109 -0.50 -1.90 15.47
N VAL A 110 0.04 -0.68 15.30
CA VAL A 110 -0.24 0.45 16.20
C VAL A 110 -1.74 0.80 16.18
N HIS A 111 -2.37 0.84 15.00
CA HIS A 111 -3.80 1.11 14.89
C HIS A 111 -4.65 0.01 15.54
N ALA A 112 -4.30 -1.25 15.34
CA ALA A 112 -4.97 -2.39 15.97
C ALA A 112 -4.82 -2.34 17.50
N LEU A 113 -3.64 -2.01 18.01
CA LEU A 113 -3.40 -1.84 19.44
C LEU A 113 -4.21 -0.68 20.03
N TRP A 114 -4.27 0.46 19.34
CA TRP A 114 -5.11 1.59 19.72
C TRP A 114 -6.60 1.20 19.80
N LEU A 115 -7.11 0.48 18.80
CA LEU A 115 -8.49 -0.03 18.82
C LEU A 115 -8.72 -0.98 19.99
N LEU A 116 -7.78 -1.87 20.30
CA LEU A 116 -7.87 -2.80 21.41
C LEU A 116 -7.96 -2.07 22.77
N ILE A 117 -7.11 -1.05 22.96
CA ILE A 117 -7.08 -0.24 24.18
C ILE A 117 -8.37 0.58 24.33
N THR A 118 -8.80 1.25 23.26
CA THR A 118 -9.98 2.14 23.27
C THR A 118 -11.29 1.38 23.38
N THR A 119 -11.39 0.19 22.79
CA THR A 119 -12.63 -0.61 22.80
C THR A 119 -12.73 -1.51 24.04
N ARG A 120 -11.68 -1.60 24.88
CA ARG A 120 -11.62 -2.47 26.09
C ARG A 120 -12.05 -3.92 25.78
N THR A 121 -11.89 -4.37 24.53
CA THR A 121 -12.33 -5.69 24.08
C THR A 121 -11.50 -6.74 24.80
N ARG A 122 -12.15 -7.54 25.64
CA ARG A 122 -11.49 -8.65 26.33
C ARG A 122 -10.87 -9.57 25.28
N LEU A 123 -9.57 -9.84 25.42
CA LEU A 123 -8.79 -10.78 24.58
C LEU A 123 -9.51 -12.11 24.36
N ALA A 124 -10.34 -12.55 25.32
CA ALA A 124 -11.17 -13.75 25.22
C ALA A 124 -12.20 -13.74 24.07
N GLY A 125 -12.66 -12.58 23.60
CA GLY A 125 -13.57 -12.46 22.45
C GLY A 125 -12.87 -12.67 21.10
N LEU A 126 -11.58 -12.35 21.01
CA LEU A 126 -10.76 -12.54 19.81
C LEU A 126 -10.46 -14.02 19.57
N LEU A 127 -10.19 -14.80 20.63
CA LEU A 127 -9.98 -16.25 20.53
C LEU A 127 -11.24 -17.03 20.13
N ARG A 128 -12.43 -16.48 20.42
CA ARG A 128 -13.70 -17.15 20.09
C ARG A 128 -14.21 -16.83 18.68
N SER A 129 -13.75 -15.72 18.10
CA SER A 129 -14.10 -15.31 16.75
C SER A 129 -13.13 -15.91 15.74
N HIS A 130 -13.21 -17.23 15.57
CA HIS A 130 -12.45 -17.99 14.57
C HIS A 130 -13.07 -17.87 13.16
N GLY A 131 -13.62 -16.68 12.84
CA GLY A 131 -14.17 -16.36 11.53
C GLY A 131 -13.10 -15.69 10.67
N VAL A 132 -12.98 -16.15 9.42
CA VAL A 132 -11.98 -15.82 8.38
C VAL A 132 -11.98 -14.32 7.96
N THR A 133 -12.62 -13.45 8.71
CA THR A 133 -12.67 -12.01 8.46
C THR A 133 -12.54 -11.28 9.78
N PHE A 134 -11.46 -10.52 9.90
CA PHE A 134 -11.09 -9.63 11.00
C PHE A 134 -12.15 -8.52 11.22
N GLU A 135 -13.39 -8.85 11.58
CA GLU A 135 -14.33 -7.91 12.18
C GLU A 135 -14.03 -7.80 13.68
N LEU A 136 -13.13 -6.88 14.05
CA LEU A 136 -12.98 -6.51 15.45
C LEU A 136 -14.21 -5.71 15.88
N ALA A 137 -15.08 -6.33 16.68
CA ALA A 137 -16.12 -5.67 17.46
C ALA A 137 -17.08 -4.77 16.66
N GLY A 138 -17.51 -5.22 15.47
CA GLY A 138 -18.44 -4.46 14.61
C GLY A 138 -17.86 -3.15 14.06
N LYS A 139 -16.54 -2.95 14.22
CA LYS A 139 -15.82 -1.81 13.68
C LYS A 139 -15.01 -2.24 12.46
N PRO A 140 -15.05 -1.45 11.37
CA PRO A 140 -14.30 -1.75 10.17
C PRO A 140 -12.79 -2.02 10.46
N SER A 141 -12.28 -3.21 10.09
CA SER A 141 -10.86 -3.64 10.09
C SER A 141 -9.88 -2.56 9.62
N THR A 142 -8.63 -2.59 10.08
CA THR A 142 -7.57 -1.67 9.66
C THR A 142 -7.46 -1.55 8.14
N PRO A 143 -7.57 -0.34 7.54
CA PRO A 143 -7.38 -0.12 6.11
C PRO A 143 -5.90 -0.26 5.75
N TYR A 144 -5.46 -1.50 5.49
CA TYR A 144 -4.05 -1.83 5.29
C TYR A 144 -3.49 -1.20 4.00
N ALA A 145 -4.26 -1.19 2.92
CA ALA A 145 -3.87 -0.49 1.69
C ALA A 145 -3.72 1.03 1.89
N ALA A 146 -4.53 1.64 2.76
CA ALA A 146 -4.32 3.04 3.16
C ALA A 146 -2.99 3.21 3.92
N CYS A 147 -2.64 2.30 4.84
CA CYS A 147 -1.34 2.33 5.51
C CYS A 147 -0.16 2.17 4.52
N LEU A 148 -0.29 1.29 3.53
CA LEU A 148 0.70 1.09 2.48
C LEU A 148 0.95 2.36 1.66
N THR A 149 -0.12 2.98 1.18
CA THR A 149 -0.03 4.21 0.38
C THR A 149 0.42 5.41 1.19
N ALA A 150 0.06 5.49 2.48
CA ALA A 150 0.58 6.49 3.41
C ALA A 150 2.10 6.31 3.64
N ALA A 151 2.55 5.09 3.93
CA ALA A 151 3.98 4.80 4.08
C ALA A 151 4.78 5.17 2.82
N ALA A 152 4.24 4.87 1.65
CA ALA A 152 4.87 5.21 0.38
C ALA A 152 4.90 6.71 0.09
N SER A 153 3.85 7.44 0.47
CA SER A 153 3.80 8.90 0.38
C SER A 153 4.81 9.56 1.32
N VAL A 154 4.92 9.07 2.57
CA VAL A 154 5.92 9.55 3.53
C VAL A 154 7.33 9.28 3.04
N TRP A 155 7.60 8.08 2.51
CA TRP A 155 8.89 7.73 1.93
C TRP A 155 9.27 8.65 0.75
N LEU A 156 8.31 8.98 -0.12
CA LEU A 156 8.51 9.93 -1.21
C LEU A 156 8.86 11.33 -0.70
N VAL A 157 8.15 11.82 0.32
CA VAL A 157 8.42 13.12 0.94
C VAL A 157 9.81 13.15 1.59
N LEU A 158 10.19 12.09 2.30
CA LEU A 158 11.52 11.98 2.92
C LEU A 158 12.64 11.99 1.89
N GLN A 159 12.48 11.29 0.76
CA GLN A 159 13.45 11.36 -0.33
C GLN A 159 13.52 12.76 -0.96
N GLY A 160 12.39 13.44 -1.11
CA GLY A 160 12.35 14.84 -1.57
C GLY A 160 13.09 15.80 -0.64
N LEU A 161 12.90 15.65 0.67
CA LEU A 161 13.61 16.44 1.68
C LEU A 161 15.11 16.12 1.72
N ALA A 162 15.48 14.84 1.67
CA ALA A 162 16.88 14.41 1.65
C ALA A 162 17.60 14.79 0.34
N GLY A 163 16.87 14.85 -0.78
CA GLY A 163 17.38 15.31 -2.08
C GLY A 163 17.47 16.83 -2.21
N GLY A 164 16.67 17.59 -1.46
CA GLY A 164 16.77 19.06 -1.41
C GLY A 164 17.84 19.59 -0.46
N LEU A 165 18.44 18.71 0.37
CA LEU A 165 19.54 19.02 1.28
C LEU A 165 20.93 18.61 0.73
N ARG A 166 21.02 18.28 -0.56
CA ARG A 166 22.25 17.99 -1.29
C ARG A 166 22.40 18.98 -2.45
#